data_AF-A0A7K3XFH6-F1
#
_entry.id   AF-A0A7K3XFH6-F1
#
_cell.length_a   1.000
_cell.length_b   1.000
_cell.length_c   1.000
_cell.angle_alpha   90.00
_cell.angle_beta   90.00
_cell.angle_gamma   90.00
#
_symmetry.space_group_name_H-M   'P 1'
#
loop_
_entity.id
_entity.type
_entity.pdbx_description
1 polymer ?
#
loop_
_entity_poly.entity_id
_entity_poly.type
_entity_poly.pdbx_seq_one_letter_code
_entity_poly.pdbx_strand_id
1 'polypeptide(L)'
;MDITKFLSNIDVPATDEVQLKAFLATNENDVRNNILKLWGEFILTENSIAGNANAGVEAHCSASLQNPASQPESLAEPADDVLNTSAVTQKAPLLSDKENDGTTEINPSDTENMTIDANLPPDNSPKEDLKEKAQNEELALLIKNKFITLPNGKVGQPYNFVFSAEKIGLTEIEDFWFANLEPIGLSFDPETDAITGIPKVAGEQSIQLFLKRKGWTEGKPVFERKLTLTVNPDPRSLWQDKPSDKNDPYWKPEFASQFLKVESTGMLLKTERKDVVAASQRGRSHAHEGIFRDDDFGMDYDKNTNWYIITVADGAGSCKASRKGSQIACQTVVNVCKTQLESQHKDFEHLIRELSKDRSDANRKKMGDALYGIVGTAVFKAYKNIEEEATKSGRAVKDFSTTLIVSICKKFKFGWFVGAFWVGDGGIGIYNKETRFLKVLGESDGGEFAGQTRFLTMPEITQPAELYRRLRFDIVDEFTALILMSDGITDPKFETDANLLKIEKWDELWADLSKEVEFKDNNEKSAEQLLKWLDFWSPGNHDDRTIAILF
;
A
#
# COMPACT_ATOMS: atom_id res chain seq x y z
N MET A 1 -35.25 16.70 3.21
CA MET A 1 -36.44 16.07 3.82
C MET A 1 -35.99 15.40 5.11
N ASP A 2 -36.44 15.88 6.27
CA ASP A 2 -35.98 15.36 7.57
C ASP A 2 -36.87 14.19 8.03
N ILE A 3 -36.49 12.98 7.62
CA ILE A 3 -37.20 11.72 7.94
C ILE A 3 -37.26 11.47 9.46
N THR A 4 -36.29 12.01 10.22
CA THR A 4 -36.22 11.79 11.68
C THR A 4 -37.36 12.49 12.43
N LYS A 5 -37.88 13.59 11.87
CA LYS A 5 -39.04 14.30 12.41
C LYS A 5 -40.38 13.58 12.20
N PHE A 6 -40.43 12.55 11.36
CA PHE A 6 -41.62 11.71 11.14
C PHE A 6 -41.61 10.45 12.01
N LEU A 7 -40.45 9.83 12.21
CA LEU A 7 -40.32 8.70 13.14
C LEU A 7 -40.69 9.09 14.59
N SER A 8 -40.57 10.37 14.95
CA SER A 8 -41.05 10.90 16.24
C SER A 8 -42.58 11.04 16.37
N ASN A 9 -43.34 10.88 15.28
CA ASN A 9 -44.80 11.02 15.26
C ASN A 9 -45.54 9.69 15.04
N ILE A 10 -44.81 8.60 14.76
CA ILE A 10 -45.38 7.26 14.79
C ILE A 10 -45.20 6.76 16.23
N ASP A 11 -46.30 6.66 16.97
CA ASP A 11 -46.28 6.05 18.29
C ASP A 11 -46.12 4.54 18.09
N VAL A 12 -44.88 4.08 17.97
CA VAL A 12 -44.56 2.66 17.76
C VAL A 12 -44.57 1.99 19.13
N PRO A 13 -45.50 1.06 19.43
CA PRO A 13 -45.54 0.36 20.71
C PRO A 13 -44.49 -0.76 20.76
N ALA A 14 -43.32 -0.57 20.14
CA ALA A 14 -42.25 -1.55 20.08
C ALA A 14 -41.14 -1.16 21.06
N THR A 15 -40.97 -1.96 22.11
CA THR A 15 -39.93 -1.76 23.13
C THR A 15 -38.63 -2.48 22.80
N ASP A 16 -38.61 -3.29 21.74
CA ASP A 16 -37.45 -4.04 21.29
C ASP A 16 -37.42 -4.26 19.75
N GLU A 17 -36.27 -4.70 19.27
CA GLU A 17 -35.97 -4.88 17.84
C GLU A 17 -36.85 -5.96 17.17
N VAL A 18 -37.33 -6.93 17.94
CA VAL A 18 -38.20 -8.01 17.44
C VAL A 18 -39.61 -7.48 17.18
N GLN A 19 -40.14 -6.69 18.12
CA GLN A 19 -41.43 -6.03 17.96
C GLN A 19 -41.41 -5.01 16.82
N LEU A 20 -40.30 -4.28 16.64
CA LEU A 20 -40.16 -3.33 15.54
C LEU A 20 -40.18 -4.02 14.18
N LYS A 21 -39.46 -5.15 14.04
CA LYS A 21 -39.48 -5.95 12.81
C LYS A 21 -40.87 -6.50 12.49
N ALA A 22 -41.60 -6.98 13.49
CA ALA A 22 -42.98 -7.45 13.32
C ALA A 22 -43.94 -6.32 12.93
N PHE A 23 -43.80 -5.14 13.55
CA PHE A 23 -44.59 -3.96 13.21
C PHE A 23 -44.37 -3.50 11.77
N LEU A 24 -43.10 -3.38 11.35
CA LEU A 24 -42.74 -2.96 9.99
C LEU A 24 -43.24 -3.97 8.94
N ALA A 25 -43.13 -5.28 9.23
CA ALA A 25 -43.63 -6.31 8.33
C ALA A 25 -45.15 -6.28 8.17
N THR A 26 -45.90 -5.86 9.20
CA THR A 26 -47.37 -5.83 9.15
C THR A 26 -47.92 -4.52 8.57
N ASN A 27 -47.16 -3.42 8.64
CA ASN A 27 -47.59 -2.08 8.24
C ASN A 27 -46.81 -1.54 7.01
N GLU A 28 -46.06 -2.40 6.32
CA GLU A 28 -45.15 -2.04 5.23
C GLU A 28 -45.85 -1.20 4.14
N ASN A 29 -47.06 -1.61 3.76
CA ASN A 29 -47.82 -0.92 2.71
C ASN A 29 -48.28 0.48 3.15
N ASP A 30 -48.65 0.68 4.40
CA ASP A 30 -49.10 1.98 4.91
C ASP A 30 -47.92 2.94 5.08
N VAL A 31 -46.77 2.44 5.52
CA VAL A 31 -45.52 3.22 5.57
C VAL A 31 -45.10 3.62 4.16
N ARG A 32 -45.10 2.67 3.22
CA ARG A 32 -44.75 2.92 1.82
C ARG A 32 -45.68 3.92 1.14
N ASN A 33 -46.99 3.78 1.31
CA ASN A 33 -47.98 4.67 0.67
C ASN A 33 -47.89 6.10 1.20
N ASN A 34 -47.61 6.28 2.50
CA ASN A 34 -47.41 7.60 3.08
C ASN A 34 -46.10 8.26 2.61
N ILE A 35 -45.02 7.50 2.46
CA ILE A 35 -43.76 8.00 1.88
C ILE A 35 -43.98 8.48 0.45
N LEU A 36 -44.69 7.69 -0.38
CA LEU A 36 -44.98 8.05 -1.77
C LEU A 36 -45.85 9.31 -1.87
N LYS A 37 -46.84 9.46 -0.98
CA LYS A 37 -47.69 10.66 -0.91
C LYS A 37 -46.87 11.91 -0.57
N LEU A 38 -46.01 11.83 0.44
CA LEU A 38 -45.15 12.95 0.84
C LEU A 38 -44.12 13.31 -0.24
N TRP A 39 -43.65 12.31 -0.98
CA TRP A 39 -42.77 12.55 -2.12
C TRP A 39 -43.49 13.29 -3.26
N GLY A 40 -44.76 12.95 -3.50
CA GLY A 40 -45.63 13.70 -4.42
C GLY A 40 -45.86 15.15 -3.99
N GLU A 41 -46.11 15.40 -2.69
CA GLU A 41 -46.27 16.75 -2.15
C GLU A 41 -44.98 17.58 -2.24
N PHE A 42 -43.81 16.95 -2.00
CA PHE A 42 -42.50 17.60 -2.15
C PHE A 42 -42.25 18.05 -3.59
N ILE A 43 -42.50 17.19 -4.59
CA ILE A 43 -42.32 17.52 -6.00
C ILE A 43 -43.26 18.65 -6.47
N LEU A 44 -44.51 18.68 -5.98
CA LEU A 44 -45.44 19.76 -6.29
C LEU A 44 -44.97 21.10 -5.70
N THR A 45 -44.29 21.07 -4.56
CA THR A 45 -43.76 22.26 -3.90
C THR A 45 -42.55 22.83 -4.66
N GLU A 46 -41.62 21.98 -5.10
CA GLU A 46 -40.46 22.42 -5.93
C GLU A 46 -40.88 22.98 -7.29
N ASN A 47 -41.88 22.38 -7.96
CA ASN A 47 -42.38 22.87 -9.24
C ASN A 47 -43.06 24.25 -9.12
N SER A 48 -43.67 24.56 -7.96
CA SER A 48 -44.23 25.89 -7.68
C SER A 48 -43.15 26.97 -7.49
N ILE A 49 -41.97 26.59 -7.00
CA ILE A 49 -40.83 27.47 -6.78
C ILE A 49 -40.08 27.71 -8.11
N ALA A 50 -39.98 26.70 -8.97
CA ALA A 50 -39.39 26.82 -10.31
C ALA A 50 -40.25 27.66 -11.27
N GLY A 51 -41.58 27.64 -11.13
CA GLY A 51 -42.50 28.43 -11.96
C GLY A 51 -42.43 29.95 -11.74
N ASN A 52 -41.97 30.41 -10.56
CA ASN A 52 -41.82 31.84 -10.25
C ASN A 52 -40.45 32.42 -10.65
N ALA A 53 -39.49 31.60 -11.07
CA ALA A 53 -38.13 32.04 -11.40
C ALA A 53 -37.91 32.37 -12.90
N ASN A 54 -38.87 32.08 -13.78
CA ASN A 54 -38.73 32.24 -15.24
C ASN A 54 -39.55 33.39 -15.87
N ALA A 55 -40.10 34.30 -15.06
CA ALA A 55 -40.75 35.51 -15.57
C ALA A 55 -39.75 36.68 -15.66
N GLY A 56 -38.88 36.65 -16.66
CA GLY A 56 -38.12 37.84 -17.05
C GLY A 56 -36.77 37.55 -17.66
N VAL A 57 -36.73 37.10 -18.91
CA VAL A 57 -35.84 37.62 -19.98
C VAL A 57 -36.42 37.08 -21.31
N GLU A 58 -37.24 37.88 -21.99
CA GLU A 58 -37.47 37.75 -23.44
C GLU A 58 -36.79 38.93 -24.14
N ALA A 59 -36.10 38.61 -25.24
CA ALA A 59 -35.86 39.41 -26.46
C ALA A 59 -34.39 39.38 -26.91
N HIS A 60 -34.05 38.51 -27.87
CA HIS A 60 -33.82 38.93 -29.27
C HIS A 60 -33.31 37.78 -30.16
N CYS A 61 -34.05 37.58 -31.25
CA CYS A 61 -33.62 37.24 -32.62
C CYS A 61 -32.89 35.92 -32.96
N SER A 62 -33.70 34.93 -33.36
CA SER A 62 -33.78 34.34 -34.73
C SER A 62 -32.53 34.32 -35.64
N ALA A 63 -32.14 33.14 -36.17
CA ALA A 63 -32.55 32.66 -37.50
C ALA A 63 -31.77 31.43 -38.05
N SER A 64 -32.47 30.68 -38.92
CA SER A 64 -32.05 29.65 -39.93
C SER A 64 -31.90 28.20 -39.43
N LEU A 65 -32.84 27.29 -39.77
CA LEU A 65 -33.05 26.54 -41.04
C LEU A 65 -31.88 25.54 -41.28
N GLN A 66 -32.02 24.23 -41.53
CA GLN A 66 -33.08 23.37 -42.07
C GLN A 66 -32.74 21.90 -41.74
N ASN A 67 -33.76 21.06 -41.55
CA ASN A 67 -33.73 19.59 -41.72
C ASN A 67 -34.09 19.28 -43.20
N PRO A 68 -33.79 18.11 -43.80
CA PRO A 68 -34.65 16.93 -43.52
C PRO A 68 -34.08 15.50 -43.78
N ALA A 69 -34.84 14.52 -43.25
CA ALA A 69 -35.07 13.13 -43.70
C ALA A 69 -33.88 12.13 -43.59
N SER A 70 -34.04 10.86 -43.17
CA SER A 70 -35.14 9.90 -43.35
C SER A 70 -35.00 8.69 -42.38
N GLN A 71 -36.13 8.11 -41.95
CA GLN A 71 -36.26 6.80 -41.27
C GLN A 71 -36.42 5.63 -42.31
N PRO A 72 -36.83 4.40 -41.95
CA PRO A 72 -36.04 3.32 -41.31
C PRO A 72 -36.19 1.97 -42.09
N GLU A 73 -35.46 0.91 -41.73
CA GLU A 73 -35.86 -0.45 -42.13
C GLU A 73 -35.41 -1.52 -41.13
N SER A 74 -36.21 -2.58 -41.08
CA SER A 74 -36.40 -3.57 -40.01
C SER A 74 -35.99 -4.99 -40.44
N LEU A 75 -36.10 -5.94 -39.48
CA LEU A 75 -36.14 -7.43 -39.59
C LEU A 75 -34.78 -8.12 -39.41
N ALA A 76 -34.63 -9.30 -38.79
CA ALA A 76 -35.46 -10.20 -37.97
C ALA A 76 -34.51 -11.30 -37.42
N GLU A 77 -34.93 -12.03 -36.38
CA GLU A 77 -34.28 -13.27 -35.88
C GLU A 77 -34.39 -14.45 -36.88
N PRO A 78 -33.65 -15.55 -36.69
CA PRO A 78 -34.19 -16.69 -35.92
C PRO A 78 -33.17 -17.49 -35.07
N ALA A 79 -33.71 -18.47 -34.34
CA ALA A 79 -33.21 -19.18 -33.16
C ALA A 79 -32.32 -20.43 -33.37
N ASP A 80 -31.70 -20.81 -32.24
CA ASP A 80 -31.25 -22.12 -31.71
C ASP A 80 -30.33 -23.05 -32.52
N ASP A 81 -29.12 -23.34 -31.99
CA ASP A 81 -28.81 -24.67 -31.46
C ASP A 81 -27.56 -24.71 -30.55
N VAL A 82 -27.55 -25.74 -29.70
CA VAL A 82 -26.71 -26.04 -28.53
C VAL A 82 -25.26 -26.42 -28.87
N LEU A 83 -24.25 -25.91 -28.13
CA LEU A 83 -23.20 -26.73 -27.47
C LEU A 83 -22.18 -25.93 -26.64
N ASN A 84 -21.95 -26.49 -25.46
CA ASN A 84 -21.15 -26.07 -24.33
C ASN A 84 -19.64 -26.35 -24.57
N THR A 85 -18.73 -25.38 -24.38
CA THR A 85 -17.30 -25.68 -24.12
C THR A 85 -16.66 -24.65 -23.19
N SER A 86 -16.09 -25.15 -22.09
CA SER A 86 -15.33 -24.43 -21.08
C SER A 86 -13.86 -24.88 -21.13
N ALA A 87 -12.98 -23.90 -20.89
CA ALA A 87 -11.61 -23.97 -20.36
C ALA A 87 -10.85 -25.32 -20.35
N VAL A 88 -9.69 -25.34 -21.01
CA VAL A 88 -8.63 -26.35 -20.84
C VAL A 88 -7.41 -25.70 -20.18
N THR A 89 -7.13 -26.12 -18.96
CA THR A 89 -5.86 -25.92 -18.24
C THR A 89 -5.01 -27.18 -18.41
N GLN A 90 -3.75 -27.02 -18.79
CA GLN A 90 -2.80 -28.13 -18.96
C GLN A 90 -2.12 -28.50 -17.63
N LYS A 91 -2.17 -29.79 -17.28
CA LYS A 91 -1.24 -30.45 -16.34
C LYS A 91 -0.98 -31.88 -16.84
N ALA A 92 0.30 -32.26 -16.88
CA ALA A 92 0.81 -33.55 -17.33
C ALA A 92 0.60 -34.68 -16.29
N PRO A 93 0.49 -35.96 -16.70
CA PRO A 93 0.30 -37.08 -15.77
C PRO A 93 1.57 -37.90 -15.50
N LEU A 94 1.66 -38.41 -14.27
CA LEU A 94 2.54 -39.48 -13.81
C LEU A 94 1.80 -40.83 -13.95
N LEU A 95 2.53 -41.85 -14.43
CA LEU A 95 2.07 -43.22 -14.65
C LEU A 95 2.25 -44.08 -13.39
N SER A 96 1.27 -44.95 -13.16
CA SER A 96 1.17 -45.92 -12.07
C SER A 96 1.44 -47.36 -12.54
N ASP A 97 1.87 -48.17 -11.58
CA ASP A 97 2.13 -49.61 -11.62
C ASP A 97 1.00 -50.48 -12.18
N LYS A 98 1.37 -51.59 -12.83
CA LYS A 98 0.66 -52.88 -12.72
C LYS A 98 1.60 -54.08 -12.92
N GLU A 99 1.49 -55.00 -11.97
CA GLU A 99 1.98 -56.37 -11.95
C GLU A 99 1.43 -57.18 -13.13
N ASN A 100 2.20 -58.17 -13.59
CA ASN A 100 1.64 -59.31 -14.31
C ASN A 100 2.40 -60.60 -13.94
N ASP A 101 1.65 -61.52 -13.37
CA ASP A 101 1.96 -62.92 -13.12
C ASP A 101 1.88 -63.72 -14.44
N GLY A 102 2.64 -64.81 -14.56
CA GLY A 102 2.72 -65.58 -15.80
C GLY A 102 3.81 -66.64 -15.81
N THR A 103 3.54 -67.74 -15.13
CA THR A 103 4.26 -69.02 -15.14
C THR A 103 4.56 -69.58 -16.53
N THR A 104 5.74 -70.18 -16.72
CA THR A 104 5.92 -71.38 -17.57
C THR A 104 7.06 -72.27 -17.04
N GLU A 105 6.72 -73.55 -16.86
CA GLU A 105 7.57 -74.67 -16.46
C GLU A 105 8.57 -75.06 -17.55
N ILE A 106 9.79 -75.47 -17.17
CA ILE A 106 10.60 -76.46 -17.91
C ILE A 106 11.30 -77.38 -16.88
N ASN A 107 11.21 -78.69 -17.15
CA ASN A 107 11.60 -79.84 -16.34
C ASN A 107 13.09 -80.27 -16.57
N PRO A 108 13.62 -81.30 -15.86
CA PRO A 108 14.99 -81.37 -15.31
C PRO A 108 15.94 -82.32 -16.08
N SER A 109 17.16 -82.49 -15.53
CA SER A 109 18.34 -83.33 -15.90
C SER A 109 19.48 -82.45 -16.42
N ASP A 110 20.65 -82.37 -15.78
CA ASP A 110 21.58 -83.48 -15.54
C ASP A 110 22.33 -83.39 -14.19
N THR A 111 22.55 -84.56 -13.59
CA THR A 111 23.48 -84.79 -12.49
C THR A 111 24.86 -85.15 -13.03
N GLU A 112 25.90 -84.43 -12.60
CA GLU A 112 27.24 -84.99 -12.45
C GLU A 112 27.82 -84.66 -11.07
N ASN A 113 28.52 -85.66 -10.54
CA ASN A 113 28.91 -85.86 -9.15
C ASN A 113 30.40 -85.53 -8.96
N MET A 114 30.77 -85.27 -7.69
CA MET A 114 32.14 -85.29 -7.11
C MET A 114 33.03 -84.06 -7.44
N THR A 115 33.76 -83.44 -6.51
CA THR A 115 34.39 -83.93 -5.27
C THR A 115 34.75 -82.72 -4.39
N ILE A 116 34.65 -82.87 -3.07
CA ILE A 116 35.21 -81.92 -2.10
C ILE A 116 36.73 -82.17 -2.05
N ASP A 117 37.53 -81.20 -2.50
CA ASP A 117 38.97 -81.22 -2.28
C ASP A 117 39.31 -80.35 -1.08
N ALA A 118 39.68 -81.01 0.01
CA ALA A 118 40.16 -80.39 1.22
C ALA A 118 41.67 -80.20 1.11
N ASN A 119 42.11 -79.08 0.53
CA ASN A 119 43.45 -78.51 0.72
C ASN A 119 43.53 -77.09 0.10
N LEU A 120 43.10 -76.08 0.87
CA LEU A 120 43.57 -74.71 0.70
C LEU A 120 44.54 -74.41 1.84
N PRO A 121 45.77 -73.94 1.58
CA PRO A 121 46.63 -73.42 2.65
C PRO A 121 45.94 -72.21 3.29
N PRO A 122 46.12 -71.94 4.60
CA PRO A 122 45.57 -70.73 5.19
C PRO A 122 46.19 -69.52 4.48
N ASP A 123 45.36 -68.78 3.76
CA ASP A 123 45.71 -67.47 3.21
C ASP A 123 45.91 -66.50 4.38
N ASN A 124 47.17 -66.27 4.72
CA ASN A 124 47.60 -65.21 5.63
C ASN A 124 47.74 -63.88 4.87
N SER A 125 46.70 -63.45 4.16
CA SER A 125 46.52 -62.05 3.82
C SER A 125 46.16 -61.27 5.10
N PRO A 126 46.74 -60.08 5.35
CA PRO A 126 46.86 -59.52 6.69
C PRO A 126 45.49 -59.14 7.28
N LYS A 127 45.11 -59.78 8.39
CA LYS A 127 43.87 -59.50 9.14
C LYS A 127 43.75 -58.03 9.61
N GLU A 128 44.84 -57.27 9.60
CA GLU A 128 44.85 -55.82 9.92
C GLU A 128 44.18 -54.96 8.85
N ASP A 129 44.39 -55.23 7.55
CA ASP A 129 43.81 -54.44 6.45
C ASP A 129 42.27 -54.57 6.39
N LEU A 130 41.75 -55.77 6.66
CA LEU A 130 40.29 -56.02 6.66
C LEU A 130 39.59 -55.32 7.83
N LYS A 131 40.24 -55.24 9.00
CA LYS A 131 39.69 -54.58 10.19
C LYS A 131 39.68 -53.05 10.03
N GLU A 132 40.75 -52.49 9.49
CA GLU A 132 40.83 -51.05 9.21
C GLU A 132 39.80 -50.63 8.14
N LYS A 133 39.64 -51.46 7.09
CA LYS A 133 38.62 -51.24 6.07
C LYS A 133 37.19 -51.22 6.65
N ALA A 134 36.83 -52.19 7.48
CA ALA A 134 35.51 -52.24 8.12
C ALA A 134 35.25 -51.03 9.03
N GLN A 135 36.26 -50.58 9.78
CA GLN A 135 36.15 -49.37 10.61
C GLN A 135 35.99 -48.09 9.77
N ASN A 136 36.67 -47.99 8.63
CA ASN A 136 36.52 -46.86 7.72
C ASN A 136 35.14 -46.84 7.07
N GLU A 137 34.57 -48.00 6.73
CA GLU A 137 33.20 -48.11 6.22
C GLU A 137 32.16 -47.69 7.28
N GLU A 138 32.34 -48.11 8.53
CA GLU A 138 31.49 -47.70 9.66
C GLU A 138 31.57 -46.18 9.92
N LEU A 139 32.77 -45.62 9.92
CA LEU A 139 32.99 -44.17 10.11
C LEU A 139 32.43 -43.37 8.93
N ALA A 140 32.58 -43.84 7.69
CA ALA A 140 31.98 -43.20 6.51
C ALA A 140 30.45 -43.16 6.63
N LEU A 141 29.82 -44.25 7.09
CA LEU A 141 28.38 -44.30 7.31
C LEU A 141 27.95 -43.36 8.44
N LEU A 142 28.73 -43.28 9.52
CA LEU A 142 28.49 -42.34 10.61
C LEU A 142 28.54 -40.89 10.12
N ILE A 143 29.60 -40.51 9.39
CA ILE A 143 29.77 -39.18 8.80
C ILE A 143 28.61 -38.85 7.87
N LYS A 144 28.18 -39.79 7.02
CA LYS A 144 27.05 -39.62 6.10
C LYS A 144 25.74 -39.37 6.84
N ASN A 145 25.51 -40.05 7.95
CA ASN A 145 24.25 -40.00 8.71
C ASN A 145 24.17 -38.84 9.72
N LYS A 146 25.27 -38.16 10.03
CA LYS A 146 25.20 -36.94 10.87
C LYS A 146 24.41 -35.86 10.17
N PHE A 147 23.70 -35.02 10.91
CA PHE A 147 23.10 -33.82 10.35
C PHE A 147 24.05 -32.64 10.57
N ILE A 148 24.49 -32.01 9.49
CA ILE A 148 25.37 -30.82 9.54
C ILE A 148 24.64 -29.73 8.77
N THR A 149 24.24 -28.69 9.49
CA THR A 149 23.56 -27.52 8.92
C THR A 149 24.44 -26.30 9.07
N LEU A 150 24.67 -25.64 7.95
CA LEU A 150 25.31 -24.34 7.95
C LEU A 150 24.22 -23.27 8.09
N PRO A 151 24.35 -22.29 8.99
CA PRO A 151 23.41 -21.19 9.07
C PRO A 151 23.43 -20.41 7.75
N ASN A 152 22.29 -19.85 7.35
CA ASN A 152 22.20 -19.09 6.11
C ASN A 152 23.10 -17.84 6.15
N GLY A 153 23.81 -17.58 5.06
CA GLY A 153 24.52 -16.32 4.84
C GLY A 153 23.63 -15.26 4.20
N LYS A 154 24.15 -14.03 4.12
CA LYS A 154 23.55 -12.96 3.30
C LYS A 154 24.65 -12.24 2.53
N VAL A 155 24.41 -11.95 1.26
CA VAL A 155 25.37 -11.19 0.43
C VAL A 155 25.69 -9.86 1.10
N GLY A 156 26.97 -9.53 1.19
CA GLY A 156 27.46 -8.27 1.75
C GLY A 156 27.42 -8.17 3.28
N GLN A 157 27.03 -9.23 4.00
CA GLN A 157 27.04 -9.27 5.47
C GLN A 157 28.13 -10.21 6.00
N PRO A 158 28.78 -9.91 7.14
CA PRO A 158 29.71 -10.84 7.77
C PRO A 158 29.07 -12.19 8.07
N TYR A 159 29.76 -13.26 7.71
CA TYR A 159 29.41 -14.64 8.03
C TYR A 159 30.41 -15.20 9.04
N ASN A 160 29.91 -15.96 10.02
CA ASN A 160 30.74 -16.68 10.98
C ASN A 160 30.04 -17.97 11.41
N PHE A 161 30.71 -19.11 11.21
CA PHE A 161 30.24 -20.42 11.66
C PHE A 161 31.42 -21.24 12.18
N VAL A 162 31.40 -21.60 13.46
CA VAL A 162 32.41 -22.47 14.08
C VAL A 162 31.95 -23.92 13.98
N PHE A 163 32.73 -24.75 13.30
CA PHE A 163 32.48 -26.19 13.20
C PHE A 163 33.13 -26.95 14.35
N SER A 164 32.51 -28.05 14.78
CA SER A 164 33.11 -28.92 15.79
C SER A 164 32.66 -30.36 15.55
N ALA A 165 33.59 -31.21 15.10
CA ALA A 165 33.35 -32.62 14.88
C ALA A 165 32.94 -33.34 16.19
N GLU A 166 33.55 -32.98 17.32
CA GLU A 166 33.23 -33.54 18.64
C GLU A 166 31.78 -33.25 19.05
N LYS A 167 31.32 -31.99 18.89
CA LYS A 167 29.94 -31.60 19.25
C LYS A 167 28.86 -32.33 18.46
N ILE A 168 29.16 -32.78 17.24
CA ILE A 168 28.25 -33.59 16.43
C ILE A 168 28.46 -35.09 16.62
N GLY A 169 29.29 -35.51 17.58
CA GLY A 169 29.54 -36.90 17.93
C GLY A 169 30.38 -37.64 16.89
N LEU A 170 31.32 -36.96 16.25
CA LEU A 170 32.38 -37.53 15.41
C LEU A 170 33.72 -37.47 16.17
N THR A 171 33.81 -38.19 17.28
CA THR A 171 34.96 -38.18 18.20
C THR A 171 36.22 -38.84 17.63
N GLU A 172 36.09 -39.61 16.55
CA GLU A 172 37.21 -40.28 15.85
C GLU A 172 37.91 -39.37 14.83
N ILE A 173 37.46 -38.13 14.65
CA ILE A 173 38.06 -37.16 13.73
C ILE A 173 39.15 -36.35 14.46
N GLU A 174 40.27 -36.11 13.78
CA GLU A 174 41.42 -35.35 14.31
C GLU A 174 41.64 -34.04 13.55
N ASP A 175 41.47 -34.05 12.23
CA ASP A 175 41.72 -32.90 11.35
C ASP A 175 40.57 -32.79 10.34
N PHE A 176 40.21 -31.57 9.97
CA PHE A 176 39.19 -31.27 8.99
C PHE A 176 39.41 -29.92 8.34
N TRP A 177 38.91 -29.76 7.12
CA TRP A 177 38.89 -28.47 6.45
C TRP A 177 37.72 -28.37 5.49
N PHE A 178 37.44 -27.15 5.06
CA PHE A 178 36.41 -26.86 4.09
C PHE A 178 37.03 -26.34 2.79
N ALA A 179 36.50 -26.77 1.65
CA ALA A 179 36.85 -26.26 0.33
C ALA A 179 35.63 -25.62 -0.35
N ASN A 180 35.89 -24.95 -1.47
CA ASN A 180 34.90 -24.21 -2.27
C ASN A 180 34.27 -23.00 -1.54
N LEU A 181 34.98 -22.44 -0.55
CA LEU A 181 34.55 -21.24 0.18
C LEU A 181 34.97 -19.94 -0.52
N GLU A 182 36.14 -19.90 -1.14
CA GLU A 182 36.70 -18.69 -1.74
C GLU A 182 35.80 -18.08 -2.86
N PRO A 183 35.23 -18.87 -3.80
CA PRO A 183 34.38 -18.33 -4.87
C PRO A 183 33.14 -17.58 -4.35
N ILE A 184 32.68 -17.94 -3.14
CA ILE A 184 31.52 -17.32 -2.51
C ILE A 184 31.92 -16.22 -1.52
N GLY A 185 33.21 -15.93 -1.34
CA GLY A 185 33.72 -14.87 -0.46
C GLY A 185 33.95 -15.29 1.00
N LEU A 186 34.05 -16.60 1.25
CA LEU A 186 34.31 -17.17 2.57
C LEU A 186 35.67 -17.86 2.63
N SER A 187 36.18 -18.08 3.83
CA SER A 187 37.41 -18.80 4.12
C SER A 187 37.26 -19.62 5.39
N PHE A 188 37.96 -20.74 5.47
CA PHE A 188 38.06 -21.53 6.71
C PHE A 188 39.36 -21.17 7.43
N ASP A 189 39.24 -20.86 8.72
CA ASP A 189 40.35 -20.61 9.61
C ASP A 189 40.60 -21.87 10.47
N PRO A 190 41.71 -22.60 10.26
CA PRO A 190 42.02 -23.82 10.99
C PRO A 190 42.45 -23.58 12.44
N GLU A 191 42.76 -22.34 12.85
CA GLU A 191 43.09 -22.05 14.26
C GLU A 191 41.83 -21.89 15.11
N THR A 192 40.74 -21.42 14.50
CA THR A 192 39.47 -21.14 15.19
C THR A 192 38.34 -22.08 14.80
N ASP A 193 38.61 -23.03 13.91
CA ASP A 193 37.63 -23.93 13.30
C ASP A 193 36.43 -23.21 12.67
N ALA A 194 36.64 -21.97 12.22
CA ALA A 194 35.57 -21.08 11.79
C ALA A 194 35.57 -20.86 10.28
N ILE A 195 34.39 -20.97 9.67
CA ILE A 195 34.11 -20.41 8.34
C ILE A 195 33.74 -18.94 8.53
N THR A 196 34.54 -18.03 8.00
CA THR A 196 34.34 -16.58 8.11
C THR A 196 34.42 -15.89 6.76
N GLY A 197 33.95 -14.65 6.67
CA GLY A 197 34.08 -13.82 5.47
C GLY A 197 32.83 -13.00 5.18
N ILE A 198 32.71 -12.51 3.96
CA ILE A 198 31.54 -11.75 3.48
C ILE A 198 31.06 -12.41 2.18
N PRO A 199 29.90 -13.10 2.19
CA PRO A 199 29.38 -13.74 1.00
C PRO A 199 29.18 -12.75 -0.15
N LYS A 200 29.58 -13.13 -1.35
CA LYS A 200 29.47 -12.31 -2.58
C LYS A 200 28.42 -12.81 -3.55
N VAL A 201 28.03 -14.08 -3.45
CA VAL A 201 27.15 -14.76 -4.40
C VAL A 201 25.94 -15.34 -3.66
N ALA A 202 24.74 -14.99 -4.11
CA ALA A 202 23.49 -15.52 -3.56
C ALA A 202 23.16 -16.91 -4.12
N GLY A 203 22.25 -17.62 -3.45
CA GLY A 203 21.76 -18.94 -3.85
C GLY A 203 22.30 -20.06 -2.97
N GLU A 204 22.00 -21.30 -3.37
CA GLU A 204 22.52 -22.50 -2.71
C GLU A 204 23.96 -22.78 -3.15
N GLN A 205 24.88 -22.71 -2.20
CA GLN A 205 26.30 -22.91 -2.41
C GLN A 205 26.70 -24.29 -1.92
N SER A 206 27.43 -25.02 -2.76
CA SER A 206 27.95 -26.35 -2.44
C SER A 206 29.33 -26.24 -1.78
N ILE A 207 29.42 -26.57 -0.50
CA ILE A 207 30.66 -26.56 0.27
C ILE A 207 31.13 -27.98 0.51
N GLN A 208 32.43 -28.21 0.40
CA GLN A 208 33.02 -29.52 0.63
C GLN A 208 33.68 -29.57 2.00
N LEU A 209 33.25 -30.50 2.86
CA LEU A 209 33.90 -30.83 4.12
C LEU A 209 34.78 -32.06 3.94
N PHE A 210 36.05 -31.95 4.30
CA PHE A 210 37.00 -33.04 4.35
C PHE A 210 37.36 -33.36 5.79
N LEU A 211 37.41 -34.65 6.15
CA LEU A 211 37.73 -35.10 7.50
C LEU A 211 38.79 -36.21 7.47
N LYS A 212 39.77 -36.11 8.36
CA LYS A 212 40.75 -37.15 8.64
C LYS A 212 40.48 -37.76 10.00
N ARG A 213 40.54 -39.09 10.06
CA ARG A 213 40.45 -39.85 11.31
C ARG A 213 41.71 -39.63 12.17
N LYS A 214 41.59 -39.84 13.47
CA LYS A 214 42.71 -39.95 14.41
C LYS A 214 43.77 -40.94 13.91
N GLY A 215 45.03 -40.52 13.94
CA GLY A 215 46.17 -41.34 13.50
C GLY A 215 46.24 -41.52 11.98
N TRP A 216 45.69 -40.57 11.22
CA TRP A 216 45.78 -40.55 9.76
C TRP A 216 47.24 -40.40 9.31
N THR A 217 47.62 -41.12 8.26
CA THR A 217 48.93 -41.07 7.60
C THR A 217 48.74 -40.99 6.09
N GLU A 218 49.75 -40.50 5.37
CA GLU A 218 49.74 -40.40 3.91
C GLU A 218 49.31 -41.73 3.26
N GLY A 219 48.35 -41.68 2.33
CA GLY A 219 47.74 -42.86 1.69
C GLY A 219 46.48 -43.41 2.36
N LYS A 220 46.13 -42.98 3.58
CA LYS A 220 44.85 -43.33 4.23
C LYS A 220 43.68 -42.49 3.68
N PRO A 221 42.43 -43.00 3.72
CA PRO A 221 41.29 -42.27 3.16
C PRO A 221 41.04 -40.94 3.88
N VAL A 222 40.71 -39.92 3.10
CA VAL A 222 40.10 -38.67 3.57
C VAL A 222 38.60 -38.80 3.32
N PHE A 223 37.79 -38.61 4.34
CA PHE A 223 36.34 -38.66 4.20
C PHE A 223 35.85 -37.33 3.65
N GLU A 224 34.93 -37.40 2.69
CA GLU A 224 34.42 -36.24 2.01
C GLU A 224 32.91 -36.14 2.19
N ARG A 225 32.41 -34.94 2.50
CA ARG A 225 30.99 -34.66 2.66
C ARG A 225 30.58 -33.33 2.04
N LYS A 226 29.62 -33.39 1.12
CA LYS A 226 29.01 -32.21 0.50
C LYS A 226 27.99 -31.60 1.46
N LEU A 227 28.10 -30.30 1.68
CA LEU A 227 27.20 -29.49 2.50
C LEU A 227 26.59 -28.38 1.64
N THR A 228 25.39 -27.94 2.00
CA THR A 228 24.72 -26.81 1.35
C THR A 228 24.73 -25.62 2.30
N LEU A 229 25.18 -24.47 1.81
CA LEU A 229 25.02 -23.16 2.45
C LEU A 229 24.07 -22.32 1.59
N THR A 230 22.95 -21.90 2.16
CA THR A 230 22.08 -20.93 1.51
C THR A 230 22.59 -19.52 1.79
N VAL A 231 22.90 -18.75 0.75
CA VAL A 231 23.24 -17.32 0.85
C VAL A 231 22.10 -16.49 0.30
N ASN A 232 21.44 -15.72 1.15
CA ASN A 232 20.35 -14.84 0.74
C ASN A 232 20.91 -13.62 -0.04
N PRO A 233 20.26 -13.19 -1.14
CA PRO A 233 20.65 -11.96 -1.82
C PRO A 233 20.39 -10.73 -0.93
N ASP A 234 20.96 -9.58 -1.32
CA ASP A 234 20.47 -8.31 -0.80
C ASP A 234 19.05 -8.07 -1.35
N PRO A 235 18.02 -7.91 -0.51
CA PRO A 235 16.66 -7.61 -0.99
C PRO A 235 16.61 -6.40 -1.93
N ARG A 236 17.52 -5.43 -1.77
CA ARG A 236 17.60 -4.25 -2.66
C ARG A 236 17.98 -4.62 -4.08
N SER A 237 18.86 -5.61 -4.28
CA SER A 237 19.32 -6.02 -5.60
C SER A 237 18.27 -6.80 -6.40
N LEU A 238 17.15 -7.18 -5.78
CA LEU A 238 16.04 -7.87 -6.44
C LEU A 238 15.10 -6.90 -7.17
N TRP A 239 15.05 -5.64 -6.72
CA TRP A 239 14.20 -4.62 -7.32
C TRP A 239 14.82 -4.09 -8.61
N GLN A 240 14.00 -3.92 -9.64
CA GLN A 240 14.41 -3.41 -10.94
C GLN A 240 13.69 -2.10 -11.17
N ASP A 241 14.33 -1.14 -11.82
CA ASP A 241 13.71 0.12 -12.20
C ASP A 241 13.37 0.09 -13.69
N LYS A 242 12.25 -0.56 -14.03
CA LYS A 242 11.77 -0.64 -15.40
C LYS A 242 11.07 0.67 -15.78
N PRO A 243 11.31 1.19 -17.00
CA PRO A 243 10.65 2.41 -17.46
C PRO A 243 9.14 2.19 -17.62
N SER A 244 8.34 3.22 -17.32
CA SER A 244 6.90 3.24 -17.59
C SER A 244 6.61 3.42 -19.09
N ASP A 245 5.43 2.99 -19.56
CA ASP A 245 5.01 3.22 -20.94
C ASP A 245 4.60 4.68 -21.16
N LYS A 246 5.45 5.44 -21.85
CA LYS A 246 5.23 6.86 -22.17
C LYS A 246 4.10 7.10 -23.18
N ASN A 247 3.59 6.07 -23.83
CA ASN A 247 2.47 6.17 -24.77
C ASN A 247 1.10 5.93 -24.11
N ASP A 248 1.06 5.56 -22.84
CA ASP A 248 -0.20 5.39 -22.10
C ASP A 248 -0.96 6.73 -22.03
N PRO A 249 -2.30 6.74 -22.26
CA PRO A 249 -3.08 7.97 -22.29
C PRO A 249 -3.08 8.75 -20.97
N TYR A 250 -2.75 8.09 -19.87
CA TYR A 250 -2.64 8.67 -18.53
C TYR A 250 -1.20 8.64 -18.01
N TRP A 251 -0.20 8.49 -18.89
CA TRP A 251 1.19 8.59 -18.49
C TRP A 251 1.47 9.90 -17.74
N LYS A 252 2.21 9.78 -16.63
CA LYS A 252 2.76 10.91 -15.88
C LYS A 252 4.19 10.60 -15.44
N PRO A 253 5.03 11.62 -15.18
CA PRO A 253 6.39 11.42 -14.71
C PRO A 253 6.45 10.57 -13.43
N GLU A 254 7.50 9.76 -13.30
CA GLU A 254 7.71 8.83 -12.18
C GLU A 254 7.88 9.56 -10.83
N PHE A 255 8.25 10.83 -10.86
CA PHE A 255 8.39 11.66 -9.67
C PHE A 255 7.88 13.08 -9.93
N ALA A 256 7.49 13.76 -8.87
CA ALA A 256 7.12 15.15 -8.87
C ALA A 256 7.55 15.79 -7.56
N SER A 257 7.99 17.05 -7.60
CA SER A 257 8.22 17.84 -6.40
C SER A 257 7.90 19.29 -6.69
N GLN A 258 7.45 20.01 -5.67
CA GLN A 258 7.07 21.40 -5.78
C GLN A 258 7.34 22.12 -4.47
N PHE A 259 7.83 23.35 -4.59
CA PHE A 259 7.92 24.31 -3.50
C PHE A 259 7.00 25.49 -3.79
N LEU A 260 6.23 25.89 -2.80
CA LEU A 260 5.36 27.06 -2.85
C LEU A 260 5.84 28.05 -1.78
N LYS A 261 6.53 29.08 -2.28
CA LYS A 261 7.05 30.19 -1.50
C LYS A 261 5.93 31.18 -1.14
N VAL A 262 5.77 31.48 0.14
CA VAL A 262 4.79 32.47 0.63
C VAL A 262 5.50 33.59 1.38
N GLU A 263 5.75 34.69 0.66
CA GLU A 263 6.44 35.84 1.21
C GLU A 263 5.68 36.46 2.41
N SER A 264 6.39 36.63 3.52
CA SER A 264 5.91 37.44 4.64
C SER A 264 5.72 38.89 4.17
N THR A 265 4.49 39.41 4.29
CA THR A 265 4.21 40.80 3.91
C THR A 265 4.47 41.74 5.08
N GLY A 266 5.44 42.66 4.91
CA GLY A 266 5.63 43.87 5.74
C GLY A 266 6.95 43.98 6.52
N MET A 267 7.69 45.06 6.31
CA MET A 267 8.89 45.44 7.12
C MET A 267 8.57 45.77 8.59
N LEU A 268 7.32 46.13 8.91
CA LEU A 268 6.91 46.62 10.24
C LEU A 268 6.03 45.64 11.05
N LEU A 269 5.33 44.71 10.39
CA LEU A 269 4.56 43.65 11.03
C LEU A 269 4.81 42.36 10.25
N LYS A 270 5.68 41.48 10.75
CA LYS A 270 5.81 40.12 10.22
C LYS A 270 4.47 39.41 10.42
N THR A 271 3.64 39.36 9.39
CA THR A 271 2.58 38.36 9.34
C THR A 271 3.27 37.03 9.09
N GLU A 272 3.32 36.17 10.11
CA GLU A 272 3.92 34.85 9.97
C GLU A 272 3.19 34.10 8.85
N ARG A 273 3.95 33.79 7.81
CA ARG A 273 3.56 32.95 6.69
C ARG A 273 4.50 31.76 6.67
N LYS A 274 3.95 30.64 6.26
CA LYS A 274 4.63 29.35 6.15
C LYS A 274 4.75 28.99 4.68
N ASP A 275 5.83 28.32 4.32
CA ASP A 275 6.03 27.78 2.97
C ASP A 275 5.40 26.39 2.88
N VAL A 276 5.10 25.95 1.66
CA VAL A 276 4.64 24.57 1.41
C VAL A 276 5.65 23.85 0.53
N VAL A 277 5.98 22.61 0.90
CA VAL A 277 6.76 21.70 0.07
C VAL A 277 6.00 20.40 -0.09
N ALA A 278 5.99 19.82 -1.28
CA ALA A 278 5.51 18.47 -1.48
C ALA A 278 6.37 17.71 -2.50
N ALA A 279 6.36 16.39 -2.36
CA ALA A 279 6.98 15.49 -3.31
C ALA A 279 6.18 14.19 -3.40
N SER A 280 6.30 13.53 -4.54
CA SER A 280 5.69 12.25 -4.85
C SER A 280 6.66 11.41 -5.67
N GLN A 281 6.91 10.19 -5.24
CA GLN A 281 7.90 9.27 -5.82
C GLN A 281 7.25 7.93 -6.14
N ARG A 282 7.50 7.42 -7.35
CA ARG A 282 7.09 6.07 -7.75
C ARG A 282 7.69 5.01 -6.83
N GLY A 283 6.84 4.09 -6.38
CA GLY A 283 7.17 2.96 -5.55
C GLY A 283 8.05 1.94 -6.26
N ARG A 284 8.79 1.16 -5.47
CA ARG A 284 9.69 0.12 -5.98
C ARG A 284 8.92 -1.04 -6.61
N SER A 285 7.73 -1.33 -6.10
CA SER A 285 6.83 -2.32 -6.69
C SER A 285 6.43 -1.91 -8.10
N HIS A 286 5.96 -0.68 -8.25
CA HIS A 286 5.59 -0.11 -9.54
C HIS A 286 6.76 -0.06 -10.51
N ALA A 287 7.93 0.38 -10.05
CA ALA A 287 9.14 0.39 -10.85
C ALA A 287 9.56 -1.01 -11.33
N HIS A 288 9.43 -2.04 -10.50
CA HIS A 288 9.79 -3.42 -10.87
C HIS A 288 8.84 -4.02 -11.88
N GLU A 289 7.57 -3.64 -11.86
CA GLU A 289 6.59 -4.05 -12.86
C GLU A 289 6.65 -3.19 -14.13
N GLY A 290 7.34 -2.05 -14.10
CA GLY A 290 7.35 -1.08 -15.20
C GLY A 290 6.04 -0.31 -15.33
N ILE A 291 5.30 -0.19 -14.24
CA ILE A 291 4.07 0.60 -14.15
C ILE A 291 4.35 1.96 -13.55
N PHE A 292 3.31 2.75 -13.34
CA PHE A 292 3.41 4.20 -13.15
C PHE A 292 3.37 4.53 -11.67
N ARG A 293 3.63 5.79 -11.36
CA ARG A 293 3.17 6.37 -10.10
C ARG A 293 1.67 6.61 -10.20
N ASP A 294 0.89 6.16 -9.23
CA ASP A 294 -0.52 6.39 -9.05
C ASP A 294 -0.82 7.51 -8.04
N ASP A 295 0.09 7.82 -7.12
CA ASP A 295 -0.01 8.96 -6.21
C ASP A 295 0.02 10.34 -6.89
N ASP A 296 -0.71 11.31 -6.33
CA ASP A 296 -0.67 12.73 -6.71
C ASP A 296 -0.81 13.70 -5.52
N PHE A 297 -0.42 14.96 -5.73
CA PHE A 297 -0.60 16.04 -4.77
C PHE A 297 -1.02 17.34 -5.47
N GLY A 298 -1.57 18.26 -4.70
CA GLY A 298 -1.87 19.62 -5.14
C GLY A 298 -1.63 20.63 -4.04
N MET A 299 -1.13 21.81 -4.39
CA MET A 299 -0.94 22.91 -3.46
C MET A 299 -1.22 24.25 -4.13
N ASP A 300 -1.84 25.17 -3.41
CA ASP A 300 -1.98 26.56 -3.81
C ASP A 300 -1.99 27.49 -2.59
N TYR A 301 -1.60 28.73 -2.83
CA TYR A 301 -1.78 29.83 -1.88
C TYR A 301 -2.37 31.03 -2.63
N ASP A 302 -3.60 31.37 -2.27
CA ASP A 302 -4.24 32.54 -2.84
C ASP A 302 -3.77 33.81 -2.12
N LYS A 303 -3.04 34.67 -2.84
CA LYS A 303 -2.53 35.94 -2.32
C LYS A 303 -3.64 36.94 -1.99
N ASN A 304 -4.81 36.82 -2.62
CA ASN A 304 -5.92 37.74 -2.39
C ASN A 304 -6.61 37.45 -1.06
N THR A 305 -6.89 36.17 -0.80
CA THR A 305 -7.59 35.76 0.42
C THR A 305 -6.65 35.27 1.52
N ASN A 306 -5.36 35.03 1.24
CA ASN A 306 -4.34 34.49 2.13
C ASN A 306 -4.65 33.07 2.66
N TRP A 307 -5.35 32.27 1.87
CA TRP A 307 -5.64 30.88 2.19
C TRP A 307 -4.66 29.94 1.51
N TYR A 308 -4.26 28.92 2.26
CA TYR A 308 -3.53 27.77 1.76
C TYR A 308 -4.53 26.66 1.42
N ILE A 309 -4.26 25.93 0.35
CA ILE A 309 -4.99 24.72 -0.05
C ILE A 309 -3.96 23.65 -0.35
N ILE A 310 -4.03 22.51 0.31
CA ILE A 310 -3.06 21.41 0.21
C ILE A 310 -3.83 20.11 0.11
N THR A 311 -3.44 19.22 -0.79
CA THR A 311 -4.10 17.93 -0.99
C THR A 311 -3.10 16.85 -1.39
N VAL A 312 -3.35 15.63 -0.93
CA VAL A 312 -2.62 14.40 -1.29
C VAL A 312 -3.66 13.33 -1.61
N ALA A 313 -3.40 12.53 -2.64
CA ALA A 313 -4.25 11.43 -3.06
C ALA A 313 -3.39 10.26 -3.53
N ASP A 314 -3.70 9.07 -3.04
CA ASP A 314 -3.13 7.80 -3.51
C ASP A 314 -4.13 7.10 -4.42
N GLY A 315 -3.68 6.74 -5.61
CA GLY A 315 -4.48 5.99 -6.56
C GLY A 315 -4.32 4.49 -6.34
N ALA A 316 -5.43 3.78 -6.12
CA ALA A 316 -5.41 2.34 -5.86
C ALA A 316 -4.60 1.55 -6.91
N GLY A 317 -3.50 0.91 -6.51
CA GLY A 317 -2.61 0.17 -7.42
C GLY A 317 -3.28 -1.01 -8.16
N SER A 318 -4.43 -1.48 -7.66
CA SER A 318 -5.26 -2.49 -8.33
C SER A 318 -6.05 -1.94 -9.53
N CYS A 319 -6.10 -0.63 -9.72
CA CYS A 319 -6.95 0.07 -10.68
C CYS A 319 -6.11 0.77 -11.76
N LYS A 320 -6.19 0.32 -13.01
CA LYS A 320 -5.29 0.77 -14.09
C LYS A 320 -5.35 2.27 -14.44
N ALA A 321 -6.39 2.99 -14.05
CA ALA A 321 -6.54 4.43 -14.31
C ALA A 321 -6.51 5.27 -13.02
N SER A 322 -6.09 4.69 -11.88
CA SER A 322 -6.05 5.34 -10.58
C SER A 322 -5.17 6.60 -10.56
N ARG A 323 -3.99 6.59 -11.22
CA ARG A 323 -3.19 7.81 -11.48
C ARG A 323 -3.94 8.98 -12.06
N LYS A 324 -4.95 8.72 -12.90
CA LYS A 324 -5.81 9.76 -13.46
C LYS A 324 -6.86 10.21 -12.45
N GLY A 325 -7.38 9.28 -11.66
CA GLY A 325 -8.29 9.55 -10.55
C GLY A 325 -7.67 10.48 -9.50
N SER A 326 -6.49 10.14 -8.98
CA SER A 326 -5.74 10.93 -8.00
C SER A 326 -5.39 12.32 -8.54
N GLN A 327 -4.92 12.40 -9.80
CA GLN A 327 -4.65 13.67 -10.48
C GLN A 327 -5.90 14.55 -10.58
N ILE A 328 -7.04 14.00 -11.04
CA ILE A 328 -8.31 14.74 -11.14
C ILE A 328 -8.75 15.21 -9.76
N ALA A 329 -8.64 14.36 -8.74
CA ALA A 329 -9.05 14.69 -7.39
C ALA A 329 -8.25 15.89 -6.84
N CYS A 330 -6.92 15.80 -6.85
CA CYS A 330 -6.04 16.86 -6.36
C CYS A 330 -6.27 18.18 -7.11
N GLN A 331 -6.29 18.14 -8.45
CA GLN A 331 -6.46 19.35 -9.26
C GLN A 331 -7.85 19.99 -9.07
N THR A 332 -8.90 19.16 -8.98
CA THR A 332 -10.27 19.66 -8.80
C THR A 332 -10.43 20.30 -7.43
N VAL A 333 -9.92 19.67 -6.38
CA VAL A 333 -10.02 20.20 -5.01
C VAL A 333 -9.34 21.55 -4.91
N VAL A 334 -8.11 21.68 -5.41
CA VAL A 334 -7.37 22.95 -5.40
C VAL A 334 -8.18 24.05 -6.08
N ASN A 335 -8.67 23.79 -7.30
CA ASN A 335 -9.40 24.78 -8.09
C ASN A 335 -10.72 25.18 -7.44
N VAL A 336 -11.52 24.20 -6.99
CA VAL A 336 -12.84 24.48 -6.42
C VAL A 336 -12.71 25.18 -5.06
N CYS A 337 -11.81 24.73 -4.17
CA CYS A 337 -11.58 25.41 -2.90
C CYS A 337 -11.14 26.85 -3.13
N LYS A 338 -10.25 27.12 -4.09
CA LYS A 338 -9.82 28.47 -4.44
C LYS A 338 -10.99 29.35 -4.87
N THR A 339 -11.79 28.89 -5.84
CA THR A 339 -12.96 29.63 -6.33
C THR A 339 -13.99 29.88 -5.22
N GLN A 340 -14.23 28.89 -4.34
CA GLN A 340 -15.13 29.06 -3.20
C GLN A 340 -14.56 30.06 -2.19
N LEU A 341 -13.27 30.01 -1.86
CA LEU A 341 -12.67 30.97 -0.93
C LEU A 341 -12.68 32.40 -1.50
N GLU A 342 -12.36 32.58 -2.79
CA GLU A 342 -12.42 33.88 -3.45
C GLU A 342 -13.82 34.52 -3.34
N SER A 343 -14.88 33.73 -3.48
CA SER A 343 -16.26 34.23 -3.47
C SER A 343 -16.83 34.48 -2.06
N GLN A 344 -16.51 33.66 -1.07
CA GLN A 344 -17.17 33.68 0.25
C GLN A 344 -16.23 33.76 1.46
N HIS A 345 -14.93 34.05 1.29
CA HIS A 345 -13.98 34.12 2.41
C HIS A 345 -14.40 35.09 3.53
N LYS A 346 -15.09 36.21 3.23
CA LYS A 346 -15.47 37.19 4.27
C LYS A 346 -16.43 36.61 5.30
N ASP A 347 -17.47 35.94 4.83
CA ASP A 347 -18.47 35.30 5.70
C ASP A 347 -17.86 34.09 6.41
N PHE A 348 -17.05 33.32 5.70
CA PHE A 348 -16.30 32.20 6.29
C PHE A 348 -15.37 32.67 7.42
N GLU A 349 -14.61 33.74 7.20
CA GLU A 349 -13.73 34.35 8.20
C GLU A 349 -14.48 34.99 9.37
N HIS A 350 -15.69 35.50 9.14
CA HIS A 350 -16.57 35.95 10.22
C HIS A 350 -16.93 34.80 11.16
N LEU A 351 -17.35 33.65 10.61
CA LEU A 351 -17.67 32.46 11.40
C LEU A 351 -16.46 31.93 12.18
N ILE A 352 -15.26 31.96 11.58
CA ILE A 352 -14.01 31.59 12.28
C ILE A 352 -13.75 32.53 13.48
N ARG A 353 -14.01 33.83 13.32
CA ARG A 353 -13.87 34.82 14.43
C ARG A 353 -14.93 34.66 15.50
N GLU A 354 -16.13 34.20 15.17
CA GLU A 354 -17.14 33.85 16.16
C GLU A 354 -16.74 32.60 16.93
N LEU A 355 -16.29 31.56 16.22
CA LEU A 355 -15.80 30.32 16.82
C LEU A 355 -14.61 30.55 17.76
N SER A 356 -13.69 31.46 17.42
CA SER A 356 -12.54 31.76 18.29
C SER A 356 -12.92 32.44 19.60
N LYS A 357 -14.06 33.13 19.65
CA LYS A 357 -14.60 33.76 20.86
C LYS A 357 -15.49 32.82 21.66
N ASP A 358 -16.27 31.98 20.99
CA ASP A 358 -17.19 31.04 21.59
C ASP A 358 -17.20 29.72 20.82
N ARG A 359 -16.69 28.67 21.46
CA ARG A 359 -16.61 27.29 20.93
C ARG A 359 -17.87 26.45 21.20
N SER A 360 -19.02 27.09 21.46
CA SER A 360 -20.31 26.42 21.62
C SER A 360 -20.66 25.52 20.42
N ASP A 361 -21.47 24.48 20.66
CA ASP A 361 -21.89 23.55 19.61
C ASP A 361 -22.66 24.25 18.47
N ALA A 362 -23.38 25.34 18.78
CA ALA A 362 -24.05 26.15 17.77
C ALA A 362 -23.05 26.81 16.79
N ASN A 363 -21.96 27.40 17.30
CA ASN A 363 -20.94 28.01 16.45
C ASN A 363 -20.10 26.95 15.74
N ARG A 364 -19.80 25.82 16.39
CA ARG A 364 -19.15 24.67 15.74
C ARG A 364 -19.98 24.14 14.58
N LYS A 365 -21.30 24.02 14.74
CA LYS A 365 -22.20 23.60 13.66
C LYS A 365 -22.18 24.58 12.49
N LYS A 366 -22.35 25.89 12.74
CA LYS A 366 -22.27 26.92 11.69
C LYS A 366 -20.93 26.87 10.93
N MET A 367 -19.84 26.67 11.67
CA MET A 367 -18.52 26.55 11.07
C MET A 367 -18.41 25.30 10.20
N GLY A 368 -18.91 24.16 10.68
CA GLY A 368 -18.97 22.90 9.93
C GLY A 368 -19.80 23.01 8.65
N ASP A 369 -20.97 23.66 8.71
CA ASP A 369 -21.84 23.92 7.56
C ASP A 369 -21.13 24.77 6.50
N ALA A 370 -20.41 25.81 6.92
CA ALA A 370 -19.65 26.64 5.98
C ALA A 370 -18.41 25.92 5.42
N LEU A 371 -17.71 25.12 6.22
CA LEU A 371 -16.59 24.30 5.75
C LEU A 371 -17.06 23.25 4.73
N TYR A 372 -18.23 22.64 4.96
CA TYR A 372 -18.86 21.72 4.01
C TYR A 372 -19.17 22.42 2.68
N GLY A 373 -19.66 23.67 2.71
CA GLY A 373 -19.90 24.47 1.51
C GLY A 373 -18.63 24.72 0.66
N ILE A 374 -17.44 24.70 1.27
CA ILE A 374 -16.16 24.87 0.57
C ILE A 374 -15.53 23.52 0.23
N VAL A 375 -15.10 22.77 1.25
CA VAL A 375 -14.32 21.53 1.10
C VAL A 375 -15.23 20.38 0.66
N GLY A 376 -16.43 20.26 1.25
CA GLY A 376 -17.40 19.24 0.84
C GLY A 376 -17.81 19.38 -0.63
N THR A 377 -18.07 20.61 -1.08
CA THR A 377 -18.32 20.92 -2.50
C THR A 377 -17.14 20.53 -3.40
N ALA A 378 -15.91 20.85 -2.98
CA ALA A 378 -14.70 20.52 -3.73
C ALA A 378 -14.50 19.01 -3.89
N VAL A 379 -14.67 18.25 -2.80
CA VAL A 379 -14.59 16.78 -2.80
C VAL A 379 -15.69 16.15 -3.65
N PHE A 380 -16.93 16.62 -3.53
CA PHE A 380 -18.02 16.11 -4.36
C PHE A 380 -17.79 16.39 -5.85
N LYS A 381 -17.29 17.59 -6.19
CA LYS A 381 -16.95 17.91 -7.58
C LYS A 381 -15.76 17.10 -8.10
N ALA A 382 -14.79 16.77 -7.25
CA ALA A 382 -13.71 15.85 -7.60
C ALA A 382 -14.25 14.47 -8.01
N TYR A 383 -15.14 13.88 -7.20
CA TYR A 383 -15.83 12.64 -7.58
C TYR A 383 -16.56 12.78 -8.92
N LYS A 384 -17.31 13.88 -9.13
CA LYS A 384 -18.05 14.10 -10.38
C LYS A 384 -17.14 14.24 -11.60
N ASN A 385 -15.99 14.90 -11.47
CA ASN A 385 -15.03 15.00 -12.56
C ASN A 385 -14.37 13.64 -12.88
N ILE A 386 -14.19 12.77 -11.88
CA ILE A 386 -13.74 11.39 -12.10
C ILE A 386 -14.82 10.58 -12.84
N GLU A 387 -16.09 10.71 -12.44
CA GLU A 387 -17.24 10.07 -13.11
C GLU A 387 -17.38 10.52 -14.57
N GLU A 388 -17.15 11.82 -14.84
CA GLU A 388 -17.11 12.41 -16.18
C GLU A 388 -15.96 11.81 -17.03
N GLU A 389 -14.74 11.71 -16.50
CA GLU A 389 -13.59 11.12 -17.22
C GLU A 389 -13.77 9.61 -17.45
N ALA A 390 -14.32 8.87 -16.48
CA ALA A 390 -14.64 7.46 -16.63
C ALA A 390 -15.64 7.23 -17.77
N THR A 391 -16.68 8.06 -17.84
CA THR A 391 -17.66 8.04 -18.94
C THR A 391 -16.99 8.35 -20.27
N LYS A 392 -16.18 9.42 -20.34
CA LYS A 392 -15.48 9.85 -21.56
C LYS A 392 -14.51 8.79 -22.10
N SER A 393 -13.87 8.06 -21.20
CA SER A 393 -12.89 7.02 -21.54
C SER A 393 -13.50 5.61 -21.70
N GLY A 394 -14.81 5.46 -21.51
CA GLY A 394 -15.51 4.17 -21.61
C GLY A 394 -15.09 3.17 -20.54
N ARG A 395 -14.73 3.65 -19.34
CA ARG A 395 -14.22 2.85 -18.21
C ARG A 395 -15.18 2.90 -17.02
N ALA A 396 -15.04 1.96 -16.09
CA ALA A 396 -15.80 2.01 -14.85
C ALA A 396 -15.21 3.06 -13.89
N VAL A 397 -16.06 3.76 -13.12
CA VAL A 397 -15.59 4.75 -12.12
C VAL A 397 -14.60 4.13 -11.13
N LYS A 398 -14.80 2.86 -10.76
CA LYS A 398 -13.89 2.12 -9.88
C LYS A 398 -12.46 1.98 -10.44
N ASP A 399 -12.25 2.09 -11.76
CA ASP A 399 -10.91 2.01 -12.35
C ASP A 399 -10.07 3.26 -12.08
N PHE A 400 -10.70 4.32 -11.56
CA PHE A 400 -10.10 5.60 -11.14
C PHE A 400 -10.08 5.76 -9.61
N SER A 401 -10.19 4.65 -8.86
CA SER A 401 -10.25 4.70 -7.40
C SER A 401 -9.02 5.37 -6.81
N THR A 402 -9.25 6.27 -5.87
CA THR A 402 -8.23 7.07 -5.21
C THR A 402 -8.67 7.45 -3.80
N THR A 403 -7.73 7.51 -2.87
CA THR A 403 -7.88 8.18 -1.57
C THR A 403 -7.89 9.69 -1.78
N LEU A 404 -8.22 10.45 -0.74
CA LEU A 404 -8.13 11.91 -0.79
C LEU A 404 -8.00 12.51 0.60
N ILE A 405 -6.94 13.28 0.80
CA ILE A 405 -6.68 14.08 2.00
C ILE A 405 -6.58 15.55 1.57
N VAL A 406 -7.38 16.40 2.19
CA VAL A 406 -7.47 17.83 1.88
C VAL A 406 -7.27 18.65 3.14
N SER A 407 -6.55 19.75 3.04
CA SER A 407 -6.53 20.80 4.06
C SER A 407 -6.62 22.19 3.44
N ILE A 408 -7.43 23.05 4.06
CA ILE A 408 -7.37 24.50 3.89
C ILE A 408 -6.93 25.13 5.21
N CYS A 409 -6.08 26.16 5.16
CA CYS A 409 -5.70 26.86 6.39
C CYS A 409 -5.35 28.33 6.16
N LYS A 410 -5.43 29.11 7.23
CA LYS A 410 -5.10 30.54 7.22
C LYS A 410 -4.67 31.02 8.61
N LYS A 411 -3.63 31.86 8.67
CA LYS A 411 -3.21 32.57 9.88
C LYS A 411 -4.13 33.76 10.16
N PHE A 412 -4.65 33.82 11.39
CA PHE A 412 -5.31 34.97 12.00
C PHE A 412 -4.50 35.49 13.18
N LYS A 413 -4.90 36.65 13.72
CA LYS A 413 -4.27 37.24 14.92
C LYS A 413 -4.39 36.37 16.18
N PHE A 414 -5.38 35.49 16.24
CA PHE A 414 -5.66 34.60 17.39
C PHE A 414 -5.21 33.15 17.15
N GLY A 415 -4.47 32.88 16.08
CA GLY A 415 -4.02 31.53 15.72
C GLY A 415 -4.29 31.17 14.26
N TRP A 416 -3.97 29.94 13.90
CA TRP A 416 -4.26 29.31 12.63
C TRP A 416 -5.60 28.59 12.66
N PHE A 417 -6.47 28.90 11.71
CA PHE A 417 -7.58 28.00 11.38
C PHE A 417 -7.09 26.94 10.40
N VAL A 418 -7.43 25.68 10.68
CA VAL A 418 -7.19 24.54 9.80
C VAL A 418 -8.50 23.78 9.63
N GLY A 419 -8.92 23.57 8.39
CA GLY A 419 -10.07 22.74 8.03
C GLY A 419 -9.62 21.62 7.10
N ALA A 420 -10.10 20.40 7.30
CA ALA A 420 -9.63 19.22 6.60
C ALA A 420 -10.76 18.26 6.23
N PHE A 421 -10.48 17.43 5.23
CA PHE A 421 -11.26 16.28 4.82
C PHE A 421 -10.33 15.10 4.57
N TRP A 422 -10.75 13.89 4.93
CA TRP A 422 -9.96 12.67 4.74
C TRP A 422 -10.86 11.46 4.40
N VAL A 423 -10.49 10.77 3.33
CA VAL A 423 -10.90 9.39 3.01
C VAL A 423 -9.67 8.58 2.59
N GLY A 424 -9.58 7.33 3.07
CA GLY A 424 -8.47 6.41 2.81
C GLY A 424 -7.54 6.21 4.01
N ASP A 425 -6.36 5.66 3.76
CA ASP A 425 -5.42 5.06 4.74
C ASP A 425 -4.07 5.79 4.87
N GLY A 426 -3.95 6.96 4.25
CA GLY A 426 -2.83 7.87 4.49
C GLY A 426 -2.87 8.55 5.88
N GLY A 427 -2.47 9.82 5.96
CA GLY A 427 -2.52 10.54 7.23
C GLY A 427 -2.44 12.06 7.11
N ILE A 428 -3.07 12.75 8.06
CA ILE A 428 -2.98 14.21 8.22
C ILE A 428 -2.87 14.62 9.68
N GLY A 429 -1.93 15.52 9.99
CA GLY A 429 -1.77 16.02 11.35
C GLY A 429 -1.13 17.40 11.44
N ILE A 430 -1.57 18.15 12.45
CA ILE A 430 -0.92 19.37 12.93
C ILE A 430 0.05 18.96 14.04
N TYR A 431 1.34 19.25 13.83
CA TYR A 431 2.41 18.87 14.72
C TYR A 431 3.21 20.10 15.18
N ASN A 432 3.49 20.16 16.47
CA ASN A 432 4.35 21.18 17.06
C ASN A 432 5.41 20.52 17.96
N LYS A 433 6.66 20.57 17.51
CA LYS A 433 7.83 19.99 18.16
C LYS A 433 8.09 20.61 19.53
N GLU A 434 8.01 21.93 19.62
CA GLU A 434 8.39 22.70 20.81
C GLU A 434 7.41 22.48 21.96
N THR A 435 6.12 22.41 21.66
CA THR A 435 5.04 22.23 22.65
C THR A 435 4.59 20.78 22.83
N ARG A 436 5.13 19.86 22.01
CA ARG A 436 4.67 18.47 21.90
C ARG A 436 3.16 18.36 21.60
N PHE A 437 2.62 19.33 20.87
CA PHE A 437 1.23 19.32 20.46
C PHE A 437 1.06 18.49 19.19
N LEU A 438 0.07 17.60 19.20
CA LEU A 438 -0.36 16.82 18.04
C LEU A 438 -1.87 16.89 17.93
N LYS A 439 -2.36 17.13 16.72
CA LYS A 439 -3.75 16.93 16.36
C LYS A 439 -3.88 16.27 15.00
N VAL A 440 -4.30 15.00 15.00
CA VAL A 440 -4.68 14.28 13.79
C VAL A 440 -6.05 14.78 13.32
N LEU A 441 -6.19 15.00 12.01
CA LEU A 441 -7.37 15.64 11.40
C LEU A 441 -8.28 14.66 10.66
N GLY A 442 -8.54 13.51 11.29
CA GLY A 442 -9.51 12.51 10.83
C GLY A 442 -9.17 11.14 11.39
N GLU A 443 -9.71 10.12 10.76
CA GLU A 443 -9.49 8.71 11.08
C GLU A 443 -9.18 7.98 9.77
N SER A 444 -8.25 7.03 9.83
CA SER A 444 -7.90 6.17 8.70
C SER A 444 -9.08 5.25 8.38
N ASP A 445 -9.43 5.14 7.10
CA ASP A 445 -10.47 4.22 6.63
C ASP A 445 -9.86 2.87 6.23
N GLY A 446 -9.38 2.11 7.22
CA GLY A 446 -9.37 0.66 7.12
C GLY A 446 -10.83 0.17 7.12
N GLY A 447 -11.24 -0.54 6.08
CA GLY A 447 -12.61 -0.99 5.87
C GLY A 447 -13.08 -2.00 6.93
N GLU A 448 -14.28 -2.57 6.74
CA GLU A 448 -14.88 -3.49 7.72
C GLU A 448 -14.04 -4.77 7.95
N PHE A 449 -13.16 -5.08 7.00
CA PHE A 449 -12.13 -6.11 7.12
C PHE A 449 -10.75 -5.45 7.24
N ALA A 450 -9.89 -6.01 8.08
CA ALA A 450 -8.50 -5.58 8.18
C ALA A 450 -7.85 -5.54 6.79
N GLY A 451 -7.37 -4.37 6.37
CA GLY A 451 -6.69 -4.16 5.08
C GLY A 451 -7.55 -3.72 3.88
N GLN A 452 -8.79 -3.26 4.08
CA GLN A 452 -9.61 -2.76 2.96
C GLN A 452 -9.66 -1.22 2.90
N THR A 453 -8.90 -0.56 2.04
CA THR A 453 -8.96 0.91 1.87
C THR A 453 -10.31 1.38 1.33
N ARG A 454 -10.86 2.46 1.90
CA ARG A 454 -12.01 3.17 1.31
C ARG A 454 -11.54 4.26 0.35
N PHE A 455 -12.20 4.39 -0.79
CA PHE A 455 -11.84 5.34 -1.84
C PHE A 455 -12.93 6.38 -2.08
N LEU A 456 -12.52 7.57 -2.56
CA LEU A 456 -13.42 8.66 -2.94
C LEU A 456 -14.51 8.23 -3.93
N THR A 457 -14.20 7.27 -4.81
CA THR A 457 -15.08 6.75 -5.86
C THR A 457 -16.19 5.82 -5.35
N MET A 458 -16.17 5.44 -4.07
CA MET A 458 -17.19 4.60 -3.46
C MET A 458 -18.49 5.40 -3.25
N PRO A 459 -19.66 4.91 -3.70
CA PRO A 459 -20.93 5.64 -3.61
C PRO A 459 -21.30 6.07 -2.18
N GLU A 460 -20.97 5.27 -1.17
CA GLU A 460 -21.19 5.57 0.24
C GLU A 460 -20.38 6.77 0.74
N ILE A 461 -19.18 7.02 0.20
CA ILE A 461 -18.32 8.14 0.61
C ILE A 461 -18.87 9.48 0.15
N THR A 462 -19.55 9.49 -1.00
CA THR A 462 -20.02 10.73 -1.65
C THR A 462 -21.40 11.18 -1.17
N GLN A 463 -22.01 10.45 -0.24
CA GLN A 463 -23.26 10.86 0.39
C GLN A 463 -23.05 12.12 1.24
N PRO A 464 -23.96 13.11 1.22
CA PRO A 464 -23.80 14.36 1.95
C PRO A 464 -23.47 14.20 3.44
N ALA A 465 -24.12 13.22 4.10
CA ALA A 465 -23.89 12.94 5.51
C ALA A 465 -22.48 12.40 5.78
N GLU A 466 -21.97 11.50 4.92
CA GLU A 466 -20.62 10.96 5.05
C GLU A 466 -19.54 12.00 4.74
N LEU A 467 -19.74 12.80 3.69
CA LEU A 467 -18.84 13.92 3.39
C LEU A 467 -18.76 14.89 4.58
N TYR A 468 -19.89 15.23 5.19
CA TYR A 468 -19.93 16.11 6.35
C TYR A 468 -19.24 15.48 7.58
N ARG A 469 -19.50 14.19 7.86
CA ARG A 469 -18.94 13.45 9.00
C ARG A 469 -17.41 13.38 8.96
N ARG A 470 -16.81 13.44 7.77
CA ARG A 470 -15.35 13.37 7.54
C ARG A 470 -14.64 14.71 7.69
N LEU A 471 -15.38 15.81 7.79
CA LEU A 471 -14.78 17.11 8.00
C LEU A 471 -14.23 17.23 9.42
N ARG A 472 -13.05 17.84 9.52
CA ARG A 472 -12.42 18.22 10.79
C ARG A 472 -11.96 19.66 10.69
N PHE A 473 -12.01 20.40 11.80
CA PHE A 473 -11.41 21.72 11.87
C PHE A 473 -10.95 22.04 13.28
N ASP A 474 -9.99 22.96 13.38
CA ASP A 474 -9.60 23.57 14.65
C ASP A 474 -8.98 24.96 14.45
N ILE A 475 -8.88 25.69 15.55
CA ILE A 475 -8.09 26.90 15.69
C ILE A 475 -6.97 26.59 16.69
N VAL A 476 -5.73 26.63 16.23
CA VAL A 476 -4.51 26.35 17.00
C VAL A 476 -3.60 27.57 17.01
N ASP A 477 -2.76 27.76 18.03
CA ASP A 477 -1.96 28.99 18.15
C ASP A 477 -0.88 29.09 17.06
N GLU A 478 0.09 28.18 17.11
CA GLU A 478 1.21 28.05 16.17
C GLU A 478 1.64 26.58 16.09
N PHE A 479 2.19 26.15 14.96
CA PHE A 479 2.64 24.78 14.76
C PHE A 479 3.96 24.73 14.01
N THR A 480 4.70 23.63 14.19
CA THR A 480 5.93 23.37 13.44
C THR A 480 5.58 22.96 12.02
N ALA A 481 4.63 22.03 11.86
CA ALA A 481 4.19 21.60 10.54
C ALA A 481 2.72 21.14 10.51
N LEU A 482 2.07 21.33 9.37
CA LEU A 482 0.89 20.59 8.96
C LEU A 482 1.32 19.63 7.85
N ILE A 483 1.14 18.33 8.07
CA ILE A 483 1.64 17.27 7.18
C ILE A 483 0.48 16.43 6.67
N LEU A 484 0.42 16.22 5.35
CA LEU A 484 -0.48 15.31 4.65
C LEU A 484 0.38 14.26 3.94
N MET A 485 -0.01 12.98 3.99
CA MET A 485 0.79 11.89 3.43
C MET A 485 -0.06 10.70 2.97
N SER A 486 0.41 9.97 1.94
CA SER A 486 -0.14 8.68 1.53
C SER A 486 0.33 7.55 2.45
N ASP A 487 -0.25 6.36 2.26
CA ASP A 487 0.06 5.13 2.99
C ASP A 487 1.52 4.68 2.81
N GLY A 488 2.12 4.92 1.65
CA GLY A 488 3.54 4.67 1.42
C GLY A 488 4.49 5.46 2.33
N ILE A 489 3.98 6.44 3.09
CA ILE A 489 4.67 7.06 4.23
C ILE A 489 4.12 6.56 5.57
N THR A 490 2.79 6.47 5.75
CA THR A 490 2.24 6.11 7.07
C THR A 490 2.60 4.69 7.46
N ASP A 491 2.55 3.72 6.54
CA ASP A 491 2.91 2.34 6.78
C ASP A 491 4.35 2.17 7.29
N PRO A 492 5.39 2.69 6.60
CA PRO A 492 6.76 2.52 7.07
C PRO A 492 7.16 3.41 8.26
N LYS A 493 6.45 4.52 8.52
CA LYS A 493 6.84 5.48 9.58
C LYS A 493 6.01 5.35 10.86
N PHE A 494 4.77 4.90 10.73
CA PHE A 494 3.85 4.72 11.84
C PHE A 494 3.48 3.25 12.05
N GLU A 495 3.57 2.38 11.05
CA GLU A 495 3.27 0.92 11.12
C GLU A 495 1.80 0.56 11.38
N THR A 496 1.05 1.40 12.12
CA THR A 496 -0.36 1.18 12.46
C THR A 496 -1.09 2.52 12.59
N ASP A 497 -2.40 2.54 12.35
CA ASP A 497 -3.23 3.74 12.55
C ASP A 497 -3.19 4.26 13.99
N ALA A 498 -3.10 3.35 14.98
CA ALA A 498 -3.01 3.73 16.39
C ALA A 498 -1.74 4.54 16.70
N ASN A 499 -0.68 4.34 15.92
CA ASN A 499 0.57 5.09 16.05
C ASN A 499 0.47 6.50 15.46
N LEU A 500 -0.45 6.78 14.52
CA LEU A 500 -0.73 8.15 14.05
C LEU A 500 -1.17 9.06 15.20
N LEU A 501 -1.77 8.51 16.27
CA LEU A 501 -2.22 9.27 17.44
C LEU A 501 -1.11 9.50 18.48
N LYS A 502 0.11 9.00 18.26
CA LYS A 502 1.22 9.08 19.22
C LYS A 502 2.23 10.15 18.81
N ILE A 503 2.37 11.19 19.64
CA ILE A 503 3.32 12.30 19.39
C ILE A 503 4.75 11.80 19.20
N GLU A 504 5.16 10.72 19.86
CA GLU A 504 6.50 10.13 19.73
C GLU A 504 6.81 9.71 18.29
N LYS A 505 5.80 9.22 17.56
CA LYS A 505 5.94 8.83 16.15
C LYS A 505 6.07 10.02 15.21
N TRP A 506 5.41 11.12 15.54
CA TRP A 506 5.58 12.39 14.84
C TRP A 506 6.94 13.04 15.15
N ASP A 507 7.44 12.92 16.38
CA ASP A 507 8.80 13.33 16.75
C ASP A 507 9.85 12.54 15.95
N GLU A 508 9.68 11.22 15.84
CA GLU A 508 10.53 10.32 15.03
C GLU A 508 10.51 10.73 13.55
N LEU A 509 9.31 10.90 12.96
CA LEU A 509 9.14 11.35 11.58
C LEU A 509 9.82 12.70 11.33
N TRP A 510 9.55 13.69 12.20
CA TRP A 510 10.10 15.03 12.05
C TRP A 510 11.62 15.07 12.18
N ALA A 511 12.17 14.31 13.14
CA ALA A 511 13.61 14.17 13.30
C ALA A 511 14.26 13.49 12.10
N ASP A 512 13.60 12.51 11.49
CA ASP A 512 14.09 11.84 10.29
C ASP A 512 14.08 12.75 9.06
N LEU A 513 12.95 13.42 8.80
CA LEU A 513 12.82 14.43 7.74
C LEU A 513 13.90 15.52 7.87
N SER A 514 14.07 16.05 9.08
CA SER A 514 15.01 17.16 9.36
C SER A 514 16.49 16.81 9.18
N LYS A 515 16.85 15.53 9.01
CA LYS A 515 18.23 15.13 8.68
C LYS A 515 18.58 15.37 7.21
N GLU A 516 17.58 15.29 6.33
CA GLU A 516 17.79 15.38 4.88
C GLU A 516 17.15 16.63 4.25
N VAL A 517 16.10 17.15 4.89
CA VAL A 517 15.33 18.31 4.43
C VAL A 517 15.57 19.49 5.35
N GLU A 518 16.06 20.59 4.79
CA GLU A 518 16.24 21.85 5.52
C GLU A 518 14.95 22.67 5.48
N PHE A 519 14.09 22.50 6.50
CA PHE A 519 12.88 23.30 6.71
C PHE A 519 13.22 24.72 7.20
N LYS A 520 13.76 25.53 6.30
CA LYS A 520 14.02 26.96 6.50
C LYS A 520 13.16 27.77 5.55
N ASP A 521 12.73 28.93 6.02
CA ASP A 521 11.99 29.92 5.23
C ASP A 521 12.70 30.20 3.90
N ASN A 522 11.94 30.14 2.81
CA ASN A 522 12.35 30.35 1.42
C ASN A 522 13.40 29.36 0.89
N ASN A 523 13.58 28.19 1.50
CA ASN A 523 14.49 27.17 0.97
C ASN A 523 13.82 26.35 -0.15
N GLU A 524 13.84 26.86 -1.38
CA GLU A 524 13.26 26.18 -2.55
C GLU A 524 13.89 24.79 -2.83
N LYS A 525 15.14 24.56 -2.39
CA LYS A 525 15.81 23.25 -2.49
C LYS A 525 15.17 22.17 -1.63
N SER A 526 14.31 22.55 -0.68
CA SER A 526 13.58 21.58 0.15
C SER A 526 12.71 20.64 -0.69
N ALA A 527 12.24 21.05 -1.88
CA ALA A 527 11.51 20.16 -2.79
C ALA A 527 12.37 18.98 -3.29
N GLU A 528 13.60 19.26 -3.73
CA GLU A 528 14.55 18.23 -4.18
C GLU A 528 15.03 17.36 -3.00
N GLN A 529 15.27 17.99 -1.84
CA GLN A 529 15.66 17.29 -0.61
C GLN A 529 14.56 16.32 -0.14
N LEU A 530 13.31 16.78 -0.16
CA LEU A 530 12.16 15.96 0.21
C LEU A 530 11.97 14.82 -0.77
N LEU A 531 12.08 15.08 -2.08
CA LEU A 531 12.03 14.03 -3.09
C LEU A 531 13.11 12.96 -2.88
N LYS A 532 14.34 13.37 -2.55
CA LYS A 532 15.41 12.44 -2.21
C LYS A 532 15.09 11.63 -0.95
N TRP A 533 14.55 12.28 0.09
CA TRP A 533 14.17 11.60 1.32
C TRP A 533 13.12 10.50 1.07
N LEU A 534 12.19 10.71 0.13
CA LEU A 534 11.20 9.70 -0.25
C LEU A 534 11.80 8.39 -0.75
N ASP A 535 13.07 8.33 -1.16
CA ASP A 535 13.74 7.09 -1.58
C ASP A 535 14.25 6.24 -0.40
N PHE A 536 13.86 6.52 0.85
CA PHE A 536 14.29 5.71 2.00
C PHE A 536 13.97 4.20 1.83
N TRP A 537 14.78 3.32 2.40
CA TRP A 537 14.51 1.89 2.36
C TRP A 537 13.66 1.45 3.55
N SER A 538 12.54 0.77 3.31
CA SER A 538 11.76 0.11 4.35
C SER A 538 11.38 -1.30 3.87
N PRO A 539 11.82 -2.37 4.58
CA PRO A 539 11.46 -3.74 4.22
C PRO A 539 9.94 -3.93 4.20
N GLY A 540 9.41 -4.53 3.11
CA GLY A 540 7.99 -4.81 2.96
C GLY A 540 7.15 -3.62 2.46
N ASN A 541 7.70 -2.40 2.46
CA ASN A 541 6.98 -1.18 2.07
C ASN A 541 7.53 -0.63 0.75
N HIS A 542 6.80 -0.90 -0.33
CA HIS A 542 7.26 -0.69 -1.70
C HIS A 542 6.32 0.17 -2.55
N ASP A 543 5.31 0.77 -1.92
CA ASP A 543 4.33 1.63 -2.58
C ASP A 543 4.92 2.98 -3.01
N ASP A 544 4.14 3.69 -3.83
CA ASP A 544 4.33 5.10 -4.09
C ASP A 544 4.33 5.89 -2.79
N ARG A 545 5.04 7.02 -2.79
CA ARG A 545 5.20 7.82 -1.57
C ARG A 545 4.95 9.26 -1.86
N THR A 546 4.00 9.84 -1.15
CA THR A 546 3.64 11.25 -1.32
C THR A 546 3.46 11.92 0.02
N ILE A 547 4.02 13.12 0.13
CA ILE A 547 3.92 13.95 1.33
C ILE A 547 3.87 15.43 0.94
N ALA A 548 3.02 16.19 1.61
CA ALA A 548 2.94 17.63 1.53
C ALA A 548 3.02 18.24 2.93
N ILE A 549 3.86 19.27 3.09
CA ILE A 549 4.23 19.86 4.37
C ILE A 549 4.12 21.39 4.27
N LEU A 550 3.29 21.99 5.12
CA LEU A 550 3.31 23.42 5.43
C LEU A 550 4.14 23.65 6.69
N PHE A 551 5.20 24.47 6.64
CA PHE A 551 6.16 24.63 7.73
C PHE A 551 6.57 26.08 8.01
#